data_AF-A0A7S1XDV9-F1
#
_entry.id   AF-A0A7S1XDV9-F1
#
_cell.length_a   1.000
_cell.length_b   1.000
_cell.length_c   1.000
_cell.angle_alpha   90.00
_cell.angle_beta   90.00
_cell.angle_gamma   90.00
#
_symmetry.space_group_name_H-M   'P 1'
#
loop_
_entity.id
_entity.type
_entity.pdbx_description
1 polymer ?
#
loop_
_entity_poly.entity_id
_entity_poly.type
_entity_poly.pdbx_seq_one_letter_code
_entity_poly.pdbx_strand_id
1 'polypeptide(L)'
;TGSSYATMSFILPVLESAKRTKLSHEPRRMVRASLSNNARRPLKTSGGGFGAPNAKRNIKLPYDASCLCGRPQAFDQCCGPYLEGSKSIDTPVALMRARYVAYCLGEVDFIIRTTHPSHEDWRGGTKSSRREWARSLQLYAERYEYTKLEIVDTSTRDDGVHGEVEFKASFRRRDLADADVAHLHHERSHFVRSGMIAPWMYYRGEILDLEVQKGSLH
;
A
#
# COMPACT_ATOMS: atom_id res chain seq x y z
N THR A 1 29.02 -3.56 6.07
CA THR A 1 28.66 -3.24 4.68
C THR A 1 27.23 -3.69 4.42
N GLY A 2 26.29 -2.74 4.39
CA GLY A 2 24.95 -2.82 3.79
C GLY A 2 24.01 -3.98 4.16
N SER A 3 23.38 -3.94 5.33
CA SER A 3 22.16 -4.72 5.59
C SER A 3 20.97 -3.90 5.07
N SER A 4 20.54 -4.19 3.84
CA SER A 4 19.39 -3.57 3.20
C SER A 4 18.10 -4.18 3.76
N TYR A 5 17.56 -3.58 4.82
CA TYR A 5 16.21 -3.88 5.30
C TYR A 5 15.21 -3.33 4.29
N ALA A 6 14.80 -4.18 3.34
CA ALA A 6 13.79 -3.88 2.34
C ALA A 6 12.45 -3.58 3.03
N THR A 7 11.99 -2.37 2.81
CA THR A 7 10.84 -1.73 3.45
C THR A 7 9.53 -2.31 2.95
N MET A 8 8.94 -3.22 3.73
CA MET A 8 7.48 -3.37 3.75
C MET A 8 6.87 -2.11 4.38
N SER A 9 6.83 -1.00 3.62
CA SER A 9 6.37 0.32 4.10
C SER A 9 4.87 0.40 4.38
N PHE A 10 4.16 -0.73 4.43
CA PHE A 10 2.94 -0.81 5.22
C PHE A 10 2.90 -2.21 5.87
N ILE A 11 3.34 -2.25 7.13
CA ILE A 11 2.84 -3.16 8.16
C ILE A 11 3.47 -4.58 8.18
N LEU A 12 4.30 -4.80 9.21
CA LEU A 12 4.95 -6.02 9.78
C LEU A 12 5.68 -7.02 8.89
N PRO A 13 7.02 -7.02 9.00
CA PRO A 13 7.70 -8.23 9.52
C PRO A 13 8.31 -8.05 10.91
N VAL A 14 8.39 -6.82 11.43
CA VAL A 14 9.22 -6.51 12.62
C VAL A 14 8.69 -7.15 13.91
N LEU A 15 7.37 -7.35 14.05
CA LEU A 15 6.79 -7.90 15.28
C LEU A 15 6.83 -9.44 15.37
N GLU A 16 7.01 -10.16 14.27
CA GLU A 16 7.00 -11.64 14.28
C GLU A 16 8.37 -12.23 14.67
N SER A 17 9.46 -11.45 14.59
CA SER A 17 10.81 -11.94 14.89
C SER A 17 11.11 -12.10 16.38
N ALA A 18 10.29 -11.53 17.28
CA ALA A 18 10.52 -11.58 18.73
C ALA A 18 10.02 -12.89 19.41
N LYS A 19 9.45 -13.85 18.67
CA LYS A 19 8.87 -15.08 19.26
C LYS A 19 9.32 -16.41 18.66
N ARG A 20 10.36 -16.43 17.80
CA ARG A 20 10.91 -17.70 17.27
C ARG A 20 12.42 -17.79 17.47
N THR A 21 12.81 -18.12 18.69
CA THR A 21 14.07 -18.85 18.91
C THR A 21 13.77 -20.19 19.54
N LYS A 22 14.36 -21.23 18.94
CA LYS A 22 14.37 -22.66 19.30
C LYS A 22 13.24 -23.49 18.69
N LEU A 23 13.53 -24.03 17.51
CA LEU A 23 13.36 -25.46 17.19
C LEU A 23 14.28 -25.78 16.01
N SER A 24 15.33 -26.54 16.32
CA SER A 24 16.35 -27.09 15.42
C SER A 24 15.75 -28.07 14.42
N HIS A 25 16.14 -28.02 13.14
CA HIS A 25 15.98 -29.15 12.21
C HIS A 25 17.19 -29.27 11.27
N GLU A 26 17.73 -30.49 11.22
CA GLU A 26 18.79 -31.01 10.34
C GLU A 26 18.36 -31.17 8.87
N PRO A 27 19.30 -31.37 7.93
CA PRO A 27 19.07 -31.25 6.50
C PRO A 27 18.62 -32.57 5.85
N ARG A 28 17.68 -32.51 4.89
CA ARG A 28 17.42 -33.62 3.95
C ARG A 28 17.57 -33.21 2.47
N ARG A 29 18.43 -34.01 1.85
CA ARG A 29 18.87 -34.25 0.47
C ARG A 29 17.94 -33.92 -0.70
N MET A 30 18.59 -33.49 -1.79
CA MET A 30 18.10 -33.22 -3.15
C MET A 30 17.45 -34.41 -3.87
N VAL A 31 16.48 -34.10 -4.75
CA VAL A 31 16.17 -34.89 -5.95
C VAL A 31 15.92 -33.94 -7.14
N ARG A 32 16.56 -34.25 -8.28
CA ARG A 32 16.42 -33.57 -9.58
C ARG A 32 15.16 -34.05 -10.32
N ALA A 33 14.55 -33.18 -11.13
CA ALA A 33 13.75 -33.59 -12.28
C ALA A 33 13.81 -32.56 -13.42
N SER A 34 13.73 -33.10 -14.63
CA SER A 34 14.24 -32.62 -15.90
C SER A 34 13.47 -31.52 -16.63
N LEU A 35 14.18 -30.92 -17.59
CA LEU A 35 13.77 -29.98 -18.62
C LEU A 35 12.71 -30.57 -19.58
N SER A 36 11.79 -29.73 -20.05
CA SER A 36 11.21 -29.85 -21.39
C SER A 36 10.83 -28.48 -21.95
N ASN A 37 11.27 -28.24 -23.18
CA ASN A 37 11.01 -27.07 -24.02
C ASN A 37 9.59 -27.11 -24.58
N ASN A 38 8.93 -25.95 -24.75
CA ASN A 38 8.38 -25.64 -26.07
C ASN A 38 8.06 -24.16 -26.35
N ALA A 39 8.39 -23.80 -27.59
CA ALA A 39 7.81 -22.84 -28.53
C ALA A 39 7.46 -21.40 -28.10
N ARG A 40 8.22 -20.47 -28.69
CA ARG A 40 7.93 -19.05 -28.86
C ARG A 40 6.72 -18.86 -29.78
N ARG A 41 5.85 -17.92 -29.45
CA ARG A 41 4.85 -17.33 -30.37
C ARG A 41 4.97 -15.80 -30.32
N PRO A 42 4.73 -15.11 -31.46
CA PRO A 42 5.19 -13.74 -31.69
C PRO A 42 4.35 -12.69 -30.95
N LEU A 43 5.05 -11.62 -30.55
CA LEU A 43 4.51 -10.43 -29.90
C LEU A 43 3.62 -9.67 -30.88
N LYS A 44 2.31 -9.58 -30.60
CA LYS A 44 1.46 -8.56 -31.22
C LYS A 44 1.58 -7.28 -30.42
N THR A 45 2.12 -6.25 -31.05
CA THR A 45 2.09 -4.87 -30.60
C THR A 45 0.69 -4.32 -30.77
N SER A 46 0.07 -3.90 -29.67
CA SER A 46 -1.08 -3.00 -29.69
C SER A 46 -0.83 -1.93 -28.65
N GLY A 47 -0.52 -0.72 -29.11
CA GLY A 47 -0.51 0.47 -28.26
C GLY A 47 -1.88 0.63 -27.61
N GLY A 48 -1.91 0.63 -26.28
CA GLY A 48 -3.10 0.87 -25.47
C GLY A 48 -2.85 2.08 -24.60
N GLY A 49 -3.64 3.13 -24.83
CA GLY A 49 -3.56 4.40 -24.10
C GLY A 49 -3.77 4.24 -22.60
N PHE A 50 -3.25 5.22 -21.86
CA PHE A 50 -3.51 5.39 -20.45
C PHE A 50 -5.01 5.66 -20.22
N GLY A 51 -5.66 4.77 -19.46
CA GLY A 51 -6.91 5.04 -18.77
C GLY A 51 -8.19 4.78 -19.56
N ALA A 52 -8.67 3.53 -19.54
CA ALA A 52 -10.11 3.29 -19.62
C ALA A 52 -10.72 3.46 -18.21
N PRO A 53 -11.83 4.20 -18.04
CA PRO A 53 -12.54 4.26 -16.76
C PRO A 53 -13.05 2.86 -16.41
N ASN A 54 -12.65 2.34 -15.25
CA ASN A 54 -13.01 0.98 -14.85
C ASN A 54 -14.48 0.95 -14.39
N ALA A 55 -15.22 -0.03 -14.89
CA ALA A 55 -16.64 -0.22 -14.61
C ALA A 55 -16.93 -0.24 -13.09
N LYS A 56 -18.07 0.38 -12.71
CA LYS A 56 -18.55 0.60 -11.34
C LYS A 56 -18.14 -0.53 -10.38
N ARG A 57 -17.09 -0.30 -9.59
CA ARG A 57 -16.57 -1.24 -8.59
C ARG A 57 -17.50 -1.21 -7.38
N ASN A 58 -17.83 -2.38 -6.85
CA ASN A 58 -18.76 -2.53 -5.73
C ASN A 58 -18.03 -2.22 -4.41
N ILE A 59 -17.74 -0.94 -4.19
CA ILE A 59 -17.05 -0.45 -2.99
C ILE A 59 -18.00 -0.61 -1.79
N LYS A 60 -17.57 -1.36 -0.77
CA LYS A 60 -18.40 -1.75 0.40
C LYS A 60 -18.67 -0.64 1.42
N LEU A 61 -18.37 0.63 1.14
CA LEU A 61 -18.75 1.73 2.03
C LEU A 61 -20.14 2.25 1.68
N PRO A 62 -20.97 2.61 2.68
CA PRO A 62 -22.13 3.45 2.44
C PRO A 62 -21.67 4.73 1.75
N TYR A 63 -22.28 5.05 0.61
CA TYR A 63 -21.90 6.14 -0.28
C TYR A 63 -21.92 7.51 0.43
N ASP A 64 -22.74 7.64 1.47
CA ASP A 64 -23.02 8.81 2.31
C ASP A 64 -22.23 8.87 3.63
N ALA A 65 -21.47 7.83 3.98
CA ALA A 65 -20.66 7.83 5.21
C ALA A 65 -19.45 8.78 5.09
N SER A 66 -19.04 9.39 6.21
CA SER A 66 -17.81 10.19 6.27
C SER A 66 -16.62 9.41 5.75
N CYS A 67 -15.74 10.08 5.01
CA CYS A 67 -14.63 9.41 4.36
C CYS A 67 -13.63 8.84 5.37
N LEU A 68 -13.21 7.59 5.16
CA LEU A 68 -12.24 6.90 6.01
C LEU A 68 -10.89 7.63 6.14
N CYS A 69 -10.54 8.52 5.21
CA CYS A 69 -9.32 9.34 5.31
C CYS A 69 -9.35 10.41 6.43
N GLY A 70 -10.42 10.45 7.24
CA GLY A 70 -10.59 11.39 8.36
C GLY A 70 -11.15 12.75 7.97
N ARG A 71 -11.52 12.94 6.70
CA ARG A 71 -12.15 14.16 6.19
C ARG A 71 -13.66 14.12 6.50
N PRO A 72 -14.31 15.26 6.82
CA PRO A 72 -15.72 15.29 7.19
C PRO A 72 -16.66 15.07 6.00
N GLN A 73 -16.18 15.26 4.76
CA GLN A 73 -16.97 15.00 3.56
C GLN A 73 -17.35 13.51 3.45
N ALA A 74 -18.50 13.25 2.81
CA ALA A 74 -18.90 11.91 2.43
C ALA A 74 -17.87 11.26 1.50
N PHE A 75 -17.80 9.93 1.52
CA PHE A 75 -16.83 9.15 0.75
C PHE A 75 -16.88 9.47 -0.75
N ASP A 76 -18.07 9.56 -1.32
CA ASP A 76 -18.35 9.90 -2.72
C ASP A 76 -17.92 11.32 -3.15
N GLN A 77 -17.79 12.24 -2.18
CA GLN A 77 -17.33 13.61 -2.38
C GLN A 77 -15.85 13.78 -2.02
N CYS A 78 -15.20 12.74 -1.49
CA CYS A 78 -13.82 12.77 -1.03
C CYS A 78 -12.94 11.79 -1.82
N CYS A 79 -12.76 10.56 -1.33
CA CYS A 79 -11.83 9.60 -1.94
C CYS A 79 -12.47 8.71 -3.00
N GLY A 80 -13.80 8.55 -3.00
CA GLY A 80 -14.53 7.74 -3.97
C GLY A 80 -14.17 8.07 -5.43
N PRO A 81 -14.25 9.34 -5.86
CA PRO A 81 -13.94 9.71 -7.25
C PRO A 81 -12.50 9.41 -7.66
N TYR A 82 -11.54 9.48 -6.74
CA TYR A 82 -10.14 9.11 -7.02
C TYR A 82 -10.01 7.60 -7.22
N LEU A 83 -10.64 6.80 -6.36
CA LEU A 83 -10.62 5.33 -6.43
C LEU A 83 -11.27 4.81 -7.71
N GLU A 84 -12.41 5.39 -8.08
CA GLU A 84 -13.15 5.11 -9.32
C GLU A 84 -12.41 5.61 -10.58
N GLY A 85 -11.55 6.61 -10.42
CA GLY A 85 -10.84 7.25 -11.53
C GLY A 85 -11.68 8.28 -12.28
N SER A 86 -12.77 8.77 -11.69
CA SER A 86 -13.61 9.85 -12.22
C SER A 86 -13.06 11.24 -11.91
N LYS A 87 -12.07 11.35 -11.00
CA LYS A 87 -11.38 12.61 -10.67
C LYS A 87 -9.86 12.44 -10.67
N SER A 88 -9.14 13.44 -11.18
CA SER A 88 -7.67 13.50 -11.12
C SER A 88 -7.18 13.73 -9.68
N ILE A 89 -5.98 13.22 -9.39
CA ILE A 89 -5.33 13.40 -8.09
C ILE A 89 -4.20 14.41 -8.27
N ASP A 90 -4.47 15.65 -7.88
CA ASP A 90 -3.59 16.77 -8.27
C ASP A 90 -2.56 17.14 -7.18
N THR A 91 -2.65 16.55 -5.99
CA THR A 91 -1.72 16.80 -4.88
C THR A 91 -1.19 15.50 -4.25
N PRO A 92 0.03 15.50 -3.69
CA PRO A 92 0.58 14.36 -2.95
C PRO A 92 -0.32 13.92 -1.80
N VAL A 93 -0.86 14.88 -1.02
CA VAL A 93 -1.75 14.59 0.12
C VAL A 93 -3.09 13.99 -0.31
N ALA A 94 -3.63 14.37 -1.48
CA ALA A 94 -4.82 13.74 -2.02
C ALA A 94 -4.54 12.28 -2.40
N LEU A 95 -3.36 12.00 -2.99
CA LEU A 95 -2.95 10.63 -3.30
C LEU A 95 -2.75 9.80 -2.04
N MET A 96 -2.05 10.34 -1.05
CA MET A 96 -1.82 9.67 0.24
C MET A 96 -3.15 9.26 0.88
N ARG A 97 -4.10 10.20 0.99
CA ARG A 97 -5.45 9.92 1.53
C ARG A 97 -6.20 8.85 0.73
N ALA A 98 -6.19 8.95 -0.60
CA ALA A 98 -6.83 7.94 -1.46
C ALA A 98 -6.20 6.55 -1.28
N ARG A 99 -4.87 6.48 -1.19
CA ARG A 99 -4.15 5.22 -0.91
C ARG A 99 -4.51 4.65 0.45
N TYR A 100 -4.57 5.47 1.51
CA TYR A 100 -5.02 5.04 2.83
C TYR A 100 -6.43 4.42 2.77
N VAL A 101 -7.38 5.08 2.10
CA VAL A 101 -8.74 4.56 1.95
C VAL A 101 -8.74 3.26 1.14
N ALA A 102 -7.91 3.16 0.10
CA ALA A 102 -7.75 1.91 -0.64
C ALA A 102 -7.21 0.77 0.24
N TYR A 103 -6.29 1.02 1.17
CA TYR A 103 -5.87 0.03 2.16
C TYR A 103 -7.02 -0.39 3.09
N CYS A 104 -7.81 0.57 3.59
CA CYS A 104 -8.95 0.28 4.45
C CYS A 104 -9.99 -0.63 3.77
N LEU A 105 -10.17 -0.46 2.46
CA LEU A 105 -11.17 -1.17 1.66
C LEU A 105 -10.64 -2.43 0.97
N GLY A 106 -9.33 -2.67 1.02
CA GLY A 106 -8.71 -3.74 0.25
C GLY A 106 -8.73 -3.50 -1.27
N GLU A 107 -8.73 -2.25 -1.73
CA GLU A 107 -8.67 -1.88 -3.15
C GLU A 107 -7.23 -2.02 -3.70
N VAL A 108 -6.80 -3.28 -3.83
CA VAL A 108 -5.44 -3.67 -4.23
C VAL A 108 -5.03 -3.07 -5.57
N ASP A 109 -5.92 -3.06 -6.55
CA ASP A 109 -5.63 -2.51 -7.88
C ASP A 109 -5.30 -1.01 -7.83
N PHE A 110 -5.97 -0.26 -6.94
CA PHE A 110 -5.69 1.15 -6.75
C PHE A 110 -4.28 1.36 -6.18
N ILE A 111 -3.90 0.58 -5.17
CA ILE A 111 -2.58 0.65 -4.54
C ILE A 111 -1.50 0.34 -5.58
N ILE A 112 -1.69 -0.70 -6.39
CA ILE A 112 -0.74 -1.09 -7.43
C ILE A 112 -0.64 0.01 -8.51
N ARG A 113 -1.77 0.46 -9.09
CA ARG A 113 -1.76 1.45 -10.20
C ARG A 113 -1.18 2.81 -9.81
N THR A 114 -1.24 3.16 -8.53
CA THR A 114 -0.72 4.43 -8.01
C THR A 114 0.68 4.32 -7.41
N THR A 115 1.33 3.16 -7.53
CA THR A 115 2.72 2.98 -7.10
C THR A 115 3.66 3.16 -8.30
N HIS A 116 4.71 3.96 -8.11
CA HIS A 116 5.66 4.27 -9.15
C HIS A 116 6.41 3.01 -9.61
N PRO A 117 6.68 2.83 -10.92
CA PRO A 117 7.34 1.63 -11.43
C PRO A 117 8.75 1.37 -10.89
N SER A 118 9.37 2.38 -10.28
CA SER A 118 10.68 2.20 -9.65
C SER A 118 10.64 1.64 -8.24
N HIS A 119 9.45 1.54 -7.63
CA HIS A 119 9.27 0.94 -6.31
C HIS A 119 9.70 -0.54 -6.33
N GLU A 120 10.29 -1.02 -5.24
CA GLU A 120 10.85 -2.38 -5.16
C GLU A 120 9.81 -3.47 -5.41
N ASP A 121 8.63 -3.39 -4.79
CA ASP A 121 7.52 -4.33 -5.03
C ASP A 121 7.06 -4.31 -6.51
N TRP A 122 7.15 -3.16 -7.19
CA TRP A 122 6.74 -3.07 -8.60
C TRP A 122 7.77 -3.73 -9.52
N ARG A 123 9.06 -3.48 -9.28
CA ARG A 123 10.16 -4.09 -10.05
C ARG A 123 10.30 -5.59 -9.83
N GLY A 124 9.53 -6.15 -8.88
CA GLY A 124 9.57 -7.57 -8.52
C GLY A 124 10.68 -7.89 -7.52
N GLY A 125 10.86 -7.04 -6.51
CA GLY A 125 11.86 -7.15 -5.44
C GLY A 125 11.82 -8.47 -4.66
N THR A 126 11.52 -8.45 -3.36
CA THR A 126 11.40 -9.70 -2.56
C THR A 126 10.22 -10.58 -2.96
N LYS A 127 9.28 -10.04 -3.73
CA LYS A 127 8.11 -10.74 -4.26
C LYS A 127 8.30 -11.01 -5.75
N SER A 128 8.21 -12.29 -6.10
CA SER A 128 8.53 -12.85 -7.42
C SER A 128 7.54 -12.43 -8.53
N SER A 129 6.42 -11.77 -8.20
CA SER A 129 5.51 -11.21 -9.21
C SER A 129 4.56 -10.13 -8.66
N ARG A 130 4.02 -9.27 -9.54
CA ARG A 130 2.90 -8.37 -9.22
C ARG A 130 1.69 -9.10 -8.63
N ARG A 131 1.46 -10.36 -9.01
CA ARG A 131 0.39 -11.20 -8.49
C ARG A 131 0.61 -11.59 -7.02
N GLU A 132 1.86 -11.88 -6.65
CA GLU A 132 2.23 -12.16 -5.26
C GLU A 132 2.10 -10.90 -4.40
N TRP A 133 2.50 -9.75 -4.94
CA TRP A 133 2.27 -8.49 -4.26
C TRP A 133 0.78 -8.22 -4.05
N ALA A 134 -0.05 -8.38 -5.08
CA ALA A 134 -1.50 -8.25 -4.96
C ALA A 134 -2.08 -9.18 -3.89
N ARG A 135 -1.67 -10.45 -3.87
CA ARG A 135 -2.09 -11.41 -2.84
C ARG A 135 -1.65 -10.98 -1.43
N SER A 136 -0.43 -10.46 -1.28
CA SER A 136 0.03 -9.96 0.02
C SER A 136 -0.84 -8.79 0.51
N LEU A 137 -1.15 -7.82 -0.37
CA LEU A 137 -2.01 -6.69 -0.04
C LEU A 137 -3.42 -7.15 0.37
N GLN A 138 -3.98 -8.15 -0.30
CA GLN A 138 -5.27 -8.74 0.04
C GLN A 138 -5.25 -9.36 1.46
N LEU A 139 -4.23 -10.17 1.76
CA LEU A 139 -4.07 -10.77 3.09
C LEU A 139 -3.90 -9.71 4.19
N TYR A 140 -3.20 -8.61 3.89
CA TYR A 140 -3.09 -7.49 4.84
C TYR A 140 -4.44 -6.83 5.10
N ALA A 141 -5.24 -6.56 4.06
CA ALA A 141 -6.57 -5.98 4.22
C ALA A 141 -7.53 -6.87 5.03
N GLU A 142 -7.36 -8.19 4.95
CA GLU A 142 -8.12 -9.16 5.74
C GLU A 142 -7.67 -9.24 7.20
N ARG A 143 -6.37 -9.07 7.48
CA ARG A 143 -5.80 -9.22 8.82
C ARG A 143 -5.80 -7.93 9.63
N TYR A 144 -5.74 -6.78 8.96
CA TYR A 144 -5.60 -5.47 9.60
C TYR A 144 -6.80 -4.59 9.34
N GLU A 145 -7.20 -3.87 10.38
CA GLU A 145 -8.18 -2.81 10.31
C GLU A 145 -7.50 -1.48 10.58
N TYR A 146 -7.51 -0.59 9.59
CA TYR A 146 -7.09 0.78 9.76
C TYR A 146 -8.24 1.60 10.35
N THR A 147 -7.95 2.36 11.40
CA THR A 147 -8.98 3.03 12.21
C THR A 147 -8.88 4.54 12.18
N LYS A 148 -7.68 5.09 11.97
CA LYS A 148 -7.46 6.54 11.91
C LYS A 148 -6.30 6.90 10.99
N LEU A 149 -6.44 8.03 10.31
CA LEU A 149 -5.38 8.72 9.59
C LEU A 149 -5.23 10.15 10.13
N GLU A 150 -4.00 10.54 10.41
CA GLU A 150 -3.63 11.90 10.79
C GLU A 150 -2.52 12.39 9.87
N ILE A 151 -2.73 13.52 9.19
CA ILE A 151 -1.67 14.15 8.38
C ILE A 151 -0.90 15.10 9.29
N VAL A 152 0.40 14.89 9.40
CA VAL A 152 1.31 15.69 10.22
C VAL A 152 1.86 16.86 9.41
N ASP A 153 2.38 16.59 8.21
CA ASP A 153 2.95 17.61 7.33
C ASP A 153 2.76 17.24 5.86
N THR A 154 2.79 18.25 4.98
CA THR A 154 2.78 18.05 3.54
C THR A 154 3.56 19.14 2.81
N SER A 155 4.34 18.73 1.83
CA SER A 155 5.11 19.65 0.98
C SER A 155 5.08 19.22 -0.48
N THR A 156 5.25 20.18 -1.37
CA THR A 156 5.56 19.97 -2.79
C THR A 156 6.78 20.82 -3.10
N ARG A 157 7.81 20.21 -3.68
CA ARG A 157 9.04 20.92 -4.04
C ARG A 157 8.76 21.94 -5.13
N ASP A 158 9.62 22.96 -5.24
CA ASP A 158 9.50 24.03 -6.24
C ASP A 158 9.52 23.53 -7.69
N ASP A 159 10.07 22.33 -7.92
CA ASP A 159 10.01 21.66 -9.23
C ASP A 159 8.61 21.22 -9.63
N GLY A 160 7.65 21.23 -8.70
CA GLY A 160 6.27 20.85 -8.89
C GLY A 160 6.09 19.37 -9.24
N VAL A 161 7.10 18.52 -9.13
CA VAL A 161 7.06 17.11 -9.56
C VAL A 161 7.47 16.13 -8.46
N HIS A 162 7.99 16.63 -7.34
CA HIS A 162 8.24 15.87 -6.11
C HIS A 162 7.39 16.42 -4.96
N GLY A 163 6.88 15.53 -4.12
CA GLY A 163 6.13 15.93 -2.94
C GLY A 163 6.25 14.93 -1.81
N GLU A 164 5.96 15.40 -0.60
CA GLU A 164 6.09 14.63 0.62
C GLU A 164 4.83 14.76 1.47
N VAL A 165 4.51 13.69 2.18
CA VAL A 165 3.42 13.66 3.15
C VAL A 165 3.88 12.87 4.36
N GLU A 166 3.94 13.54 5.51
CA GLU A 166 4.15 12.89 6.80
C GLU A 166 2.79 12.62 7.45
N PHE A 167 2.60 11.42 7.97
CA PHE A 167 1.32 11.02 8.53
C PHE A 167 1.49 9.95 9.61
N LYS A 168 0.43 9.81 10.42
CA LYS A 168 0.24 8.73 11.38
C LYS A 168 -0.99 7.92 11.00
N ALA A 169 -0.84 6.61 10.89
CA ALA A 169 -1.93 5.67 10.63
C ALA A 169 -2.11 4.74 11.83
N SER A 170 -3.29 4.77 12.43
CA SER A 170 -3.66 3.82 13.49
C SER A 170 -4.31 2.59 12.87
N PHE A 171 -3.93 1.41 13.34
CA PHE A 171 -4.48 0.14 12.89
C PHE A 171 -4.48 -0.92 14.00
N ARG A 172 -5.30 -1.95 13.85
CA ARG A 172 -5.33 -3.10 14.77
C ARG A 172 -5.42 -4.41 14.00
N ARG A 173 -5.05 -5.51 14.66
CA ARG A 173 -5.22 -6.86 14.12
C ARG A 173 -6.64 -7.34 14.39
N ARG A 174 -7.30 -7.88 13.36
CA ARG A 174 -8.63 -8.47 13.49
C ARG A 174 -8.63 -9.82 14.22
N ASP A 175 -7.50 -10.53 14.20
CA ASP A 175 -7.34 -11.90 14.70
C ASP A 175 -6.79 -11.99 16.13
N LEU A 176 -6.51 -10.86 16.78
CA LEU A 176 -6.06 -10.82 18.18
C LEU A 176 -7.20 -10.39 19.09
N ALA A 177 -7.39 -11.14 20.18
CA ALA A 177 -8.44 -10.90 21.17
C ALA A 177 -8.26 -9.59 21.95
N ASP A 178 -7.03 -9.08 22.03
CA ASP A 178 -6.71 -7.76 22.59
C ASP A 178 -7.00 -6.66 21.55
N ALA A 179 -8.29 -6.51 21.19
CA ALA A 179 -8.77 -5.53 20.22
C ALA A 179 -8.49 -4.07 20.62
N ASP A 180 -8.05 -3.84 21.87
CA ASP A 180 -7.69 -2.56 22.47
C ASP A 180 -6.22 -2.17 22.24
N VAL A 181 -5.43 -3.01 21.59
CA VAL A 181 -4.05 -2.65 21.21
C VAL A 181 -4.06 -2.05 19.81
N ALA A 182 -4.05 -0.72 19.75
CA ALA A 182 -3.86 0.01 18.50
C ALA A 182 -2.36 0.15 18.21
N HIS A 183 -1.96 -0.18 17.01
CA HIS A 183 -0.63 0.12 16.49
C HIS A 183 -0.64 1.47 15.79
N LEU A 184 0.42 2.24 15.97
CA LEU A 184 0.64 3.51 15.28
C LEU A 184 1.78 3.35 14.27
N HIS A 185 1.52 3.72 13.02
CA HIS A 185 2.55 3.83 11.99
C HIS A 185 2.77 5.30 11.67
N HIS A 186 3.95 5.82 12.00
CA HIS A 186 4.37 7.18 11.65
C HIS A 186 5.38 7.12 10.50
N GLU A 187 5.01 7.68 9.35
CA GLU A 187 5.82 7.62 8.13
C GLU A 187 5.88 8.97 7.44
N ARG A 188 6.98 9.22 6.72
CA ARG A 188 7.07 10.21 5.66
C ARG A 188 7.10 9.52 4.29
N SER A 189 6.03 9.69 3.53
CA SER A 189 5.90 9.19 2.15
C SER A 189 6.41 10.21 1.14
N HIS A 190 7.10 9.73 0.11
CA HIS A 190 7.54 10.52 -1.05
C HIS A 190 6.73 10.16 -2.31
N PHE A 191 6.36 11.19 -3.06
CA PHE A 191 5.56 11.10 -4.27
C PHE A 191 6.25 11.78 -5.44
N VAL A 192 6.05 11.24 -6.63
CA VAL A 192 6.64 11.75 -7.88
C VAL A 192 5.62 11.77 -9.01
N ARG A 193 5.77 12.69 -9.96
CA ARG A 193 5.04 12.69 -11.25
C ARG A 193 5.96 13.07 -12.40
N SER A 194 5.72 12.52 -13.59
CA SER A 194 6.55 12.75 -14.79
C SER A 194 6.21 14.06 -15.52
N GLY A 195 6.00 15.15 -14.77
CA GLY A 195 5.56 16.45 -15.27
C GLY A 195 4.23 16.91 -14.65
N MET A 196 3.91 18.20 -14.82
CA MET A 196 2.80 18.85 -14.08
C MET A 196 1.40 18.34 -14.44
N ILE A 197 1.23 17.70 -15.60
CA ILE A 197 -0.04 17.12 -16.05
C ILE A 197 -0.14 15.62 -15.77
N ALA A 198 0.96 14.99 -15.34
CA ALA A 198 0.98 13.57 -15.03
C ALA A 198 0.40 13.33 -13.62
N PRO A 199 -0.23 12.17 -13.38
CA PRO A 199 -0.72 11.82 -12.05
C PRO A 199 0.46 11.66 -11.09
N TRP A 200 0.25 12.03 -9.83
CA TRP A 200 1.14 11.67 -8.74
C TRP A 200 1.21 10.14 -8.59
N MET A 201 2.40 9.64 -8.24
CA MET A 201 2.65 8.24 -7.93
C MET A 201 3.42 8.12 -6.62
N TYR A 202 3.07 7.15 -5.79
CA TYR A 202 3.82 6.82 -4.60
C TYR A 202 5.19 6.23 -4.98
N TYR A 203 6.28 6.82 -4.48
CA TYR A 203 7.63 6.42 -4.84
C TYR A 203 8.29 5.54 -3.77
N ARG A 204 8.27 5.99 -2.51
CA ARG A 204 8.82 5.28 -1.35
C ARG A 204 8.31 5.91 -0.04
N GLY A 205 8.55 5.26 1.08
CA GLY A 205 8.24 5.75 2.42
C GLY A 205 9.41 5.55 3.37
N GLU A 206 9.52 6.44 4.34
CA GLU A 206 10.51 6.39 5.42
C GLU A 206 9.75 6.27 6.74
N ILE A 207 9.91 5.13 7.42
CA ILE A 207 9.28 4.88 8.73
C ILE A 207 10.01 5.73 9.77
N LEU A 208 9.27 6.62 10.43
CA LEU A 208 9.78 7.48 11.49
C LEU A 208 9.58 6.82 12.86
N ASP A 209 8.43 6.17 13.07
CA ASP A 209 8.12 5.45 14.31
C ASP A 209 7.06 4.35 14.13
N LEU A 210 7.11 3.35 15.02
CA LEU A 210 6.14 2.27 15.15
C LEU A 210 5.82 2.04 16.63
N GLU A 211 4.70 2.58 17.10
CA GLU A 211 4.28 2.44 18.49
C GLU A 211 3.17 1.38 18.67
N VAL A 212 3.12 0.82 19.88
CA VAL A 212 2.02 -0.02 20.35
C VAL A 212 1.30 0.72 21.47
N GLN A 213 0.11 1.22 21.19
CA GLN A 213 -0.73 1.92 22.17
C GLN A 213 -1.70 0.92 22.79
N LYS A 214 -1.54 0.66 24.09
CA LYS A 214 -2.53 -0.12 24.85
C LYS A 214 -3.68 0.81 25.22
N GLY A 215 -4.91 0.44 24.89
CA GLY A 215 -6.11 1.15 25.32
C GLY A 215 -6.08 1.36 26.84
N SER A 216 -6.30 2.59 27.27
CA SER A 216 -6.38 2.92 28.70
C SER A 216 -7.65 2.28 29.26
N LEU A 217 -7.50 1.33 30.18
CA LEU A 217 -8.59 0.82 31.01
C LEU A 217 -9.13 2.01 31.83
N HIS A 218 -10.32 2.50 31.50
CA HIS A 218 -11.10 3.41 32.35
C HIS A 218 -12.47 2.77 32.60
#